data_AF-A0A4Q4CM78-F1
#
_entry.id   AF-A0A4Q4CM78-F1
#
_cell.length_a   1.000
_cell.length_b   1.000
_cell.length_c   1.000
_cell.angle_alpha   90.00
_cell.angle_beta   90.00
_cell.angle_gamma   90.00
#
_symmetry.space_group_name_H-M   'P 1'
#
loop_
_entity.id
_entity.type
_entity.pdbx_description
1 polymer ?
#
loop_
_entity_poly.entity_id
_entity_poly.type
_entity_poly.pdbx_seq_one_letter_code
_entity_poly.pdbx_strand_id
1 'polypeptide(L)'
;MPEGVDLKAARRFVAGQDRVSARLLMDVFRLEQRAALQMVQDMERLGDIARPDDSGWHAVLARDAEVPPPAEPDGLAAADWRQRAEAAEARLAAGTQDEKFDRLKRRLAREFHPDQAAPSEIDRVVREVVFRRLWQIVQEVENA
;
A
#
# COMPACT_ATOMS: atom_id res chain seq x y z
N MET A 1 -29.96 3.37 -4.72
CA MET A 1 -28.86 4.05 -5.41
C MET A 1 -27.58 3.57 -4.75
N PRO A 2 -26.69 2.85 -5.44
CA PRO A 2 -25.50 2.32 -4.77
C PRO A 2 -24.60 3.48 -4.36
N GLU A 3 -24.23 3.48 -3.08
CA GLU A 3 -23.44 4.50 -2.40
C GLU A 3 -22.16 4.80 -3.18
N GLY A 4 -21.96 6.08 -3.50
CA GLY A 4 -20.81 6.53 -4.26
C GLY A 4 -19.52 6.16 -3.55
N VAL A 5 -18.64 5.45 -4.25
CA VAL A 5 -17.28 5.17 -3.77
C VAL A 5 -16.61 6.50 -3.42
N ASP A 6 -16.17 6.61 -2.17
CA ASP A 6 -15.57 7.81 -1.61
C ASP A 6 -14.24 8.12 -2.33
N LEU A 7 -14.19 9.27 -3.03
CA LEU A 7 -12.99 9.77 -3.70
C LEU A 7 -11.79 9.81 -2.73
N LYS A 8 -12.03 10.04 -1.43
CA LYS A 8 -10.99 9.99 -0.39
C LYS A 8 -10.39 8.60 -0.24
N ALA A 9 -11.22 7.55 -0.27
CA ALA A 9 -10.75 6.16 -0.21
C ALA A 9 -9.96 5.80 -1.47
N ALA A 10 -10.41 6.24 -2.63
CA ALA A 10 -9.71 6.03 -3.90
C ALA A 10 -8.36 6.76 -3.93
N ARG A 11 -8.28 8.01 -3.48
CA ARG A 11 -7.02 8.78 -3.37
C ARG A 11 -6.03 8.12 -2.41
N ARG A 12 -6.51 7.59 -1.28
CA ARG A 12 -5.67 6.85 -0.33
C ARG A 12 -5.11 5.57 -0.95
N PHE A 13 -5.92 4.84 -1.71
CA PHE A 13 -5.45 3.66 -2.44
C PHE A 13 -4.39 4.04 -3.46
N VAL A 14 -4.65 5.07 -4.28
CA VAL A 14 -3.75 5.55 -5.34
C VAL A 14 -2.43 6.09 -4.78
N ALA A 15 -2.44 6.77 -3.62
CA ALA A 15 -1.23 7.26 -2.96
C ALA A 15 -0.24 6.14 -2.57
N GLY A 16 -0.70 4.88 -2.46
CA GLY A 16 0.15 3.71 -2.21
C GLY A 16 0.59 2.98 -3.47
N GLN A 17 0.31 3.51 -4.67
CA GLN A 17 0.67 2.91 -5.95
C GLN A 17 1.66 3.80 -6.71
N ASP A 18 2.52 3.20 -7.54
CA ASP A 18 3.37 3.97 -8.45
C ASP A 18 2.58 4.50 -9.65
N ARG A 19 1.56 3.75 -10.10
CA ARG A 19 0.73 4.06 -11.27
C ARG A 19 -0.71 3.61 -11.06
N VAL A 20 -1.65 4.33 -11.67
CA VAL A 20 -3.08 3.99 -11.65
C VAL A 20 -3.69 4.07 -13.05
N SER A 21 -4.71 3.25 -13.32
CA SER A 21 -5.55 3.35 -14.51
C SER A 21 -7.02 3.26 -14.14
N ALA A 22 -7.90 3.76 -15.00
CA ALA A 22 -9.35 3.63 -14.80
C ALA A 22 -9.77 2.16 -14.67
N ARG A 23 -9.12 1.25 -15.43
CA ARG A 23 -9.37 -0.19 -15.35
C ARG A 23 -9.05 -0.76 -13.96
N LEU A 24 -7.92 -0.37 -13.38
CA LEU A 24 -7.56 -0.79 -12.02
C LEU A 24 -8.61 -0.33 -11.00
N LEU A 25 -9.10 0.91 -11.12
CA LEU A 25 -10.15 1.42 -10.22
C LEU A 25 -11.49 0.69 -10.42
N MET A 26 -11.84 0.31 -11.66
CA MET A 26 -13.01 -0.53 -11.93
C MET A 26 -12.91 -1.87 -11.20
N ASP A 27 -11.76 -2.53 -11.27
CA ASP A 27 -11.58 -3.86 -10.68
C ASP A 27 -11.58 -3.82 -9.14
N VAL A 28 -10.86 -2.84 -8.56
CA VAL A 28 -10.70 -2.71 -7.10
C VAL A 28 -11.97 -2.20 -6.42
N PHE A 29 -12.59 -1.17 -6.97
CA PHE A 29 -13.75 -0.53 -6.36
C PHE A 29 -15.09 -1.00 -6.97
N ARG A 30 -15.05 -1.99 -7.87
CA ARG A 30 -16.21 -2.53 -8.59
C ARG A 30 -17.03 -1.41 -9.26
N LEU A 31 -16.32 -0.42 -9.81
CA LEU A 31 -16.91 0.75 -10.44
C LEU A 31 -17.27 0.47 -11.90
N GLU A 32 -18.34 1.12 -12.38
CA GLU A 32 -18.61 1.21 -13.80
C GLU A 32 -17.55 2.07 -14.51
N GLN A 33 -17.31 1.79 -15.79
CA GLN A 33 -16.28 2.46 -16.60
C GLN A 33 -16.39 4.00 -16.54
N ARG A 34 -17.62 4.53 -16.62
CA ARG A 34 -17.86 5.97 -16.54
C ARG A 34 -17.45 6.56 -15.19
N ALA A 35 -17.75 5.87 -14.10
CA ALA A 35 -17.41 6.32 -12.75
C ALA A 35 -15.90 6.28 -12.51
N ALA A 36 -15.22 5.22 -12.98
CA ALA A 36 -13.76 5.12 -12.87
C ALA A 36 -13.03 6.18 -13.70
N LEU A 37 -13.50 6.46 -14.94
CA LEU A 37 -12.94 7.53 -15.77
C LEU A 37 -13.13 8.90 -15.13
N GLN A 38 -14.32 9.18 -14.57
CA GLN A 38 -14.59 10.42 -13.86
C GLN A 38 -13.64 10.57 -12.65
N MET A 39 -13.44 9.49 -11.90
CA MET A 39 -12.57 9.48 -10.73
C MET A 39 -11.11 9.72 -11.07
N VAL A 40 -10.61 9.14 -12.17
CA VAL A 40 -9.26 9.41 -12.70
C VAL A 40 -9.13 10.87 -13.13
N GLN A 41 -10.12 11.42 -13.83
CA GLN A 41 -10.10 12.84 -14.25
C GLN A 41 -10.11 13.79 -13.05
N ASP A 42 -10.85 13.47 -12.00
CA ASP A 42 -10.89 14.28 -10.80
C ASP A 42 -9.53 14.22 -10.06
N MET A 43 -8.86 13.07 -10.01
CA MET A 43 -7.51 12.93 -9.47
C MET A 43 -6.45 13.67 -10.31
N GLU A 44 -6.56 13.64 -11.63
CA GLU A 44 -5.67 14.41 -12.53
C GLU A 44 -5.87 15.92 -12.29
N ARG A 45 -7.12 16.39 -12.20
CA ARG A 45 -7.45 17.80 -11.93
C ARG A 45 -6.93 18.26 -10.57
N LEU A 46 -6.96 17.38 -9.57
CA LEU A 46 -6.44 17.65 -8.23
C LEU A 46 -4.90 17.57 -8.15
N GLY A 47 -4.25 17.08 -9.21
CA GLY A 47 -2.79 16.94 -9.29
C GLY A 47 -2.24 15.72 -8.52
N ASP A 48 -3.10 14.75 -8.19
CA ASP A 48 -2.67 13.51 -7.53
C ASP A 48 -1.96 12.57 -8.51
N ILE A 49 -2.33 12.64 -9.79
CA ILE A 49 -1.82 11.77 -10.85
C ILE A 49 -1.51 12.58 -12.11
N ALA A 50 -0.56 12.10 -12.89
CA ALA A 50 -0.13 12.69 -14.14
C ALA A 50 -1.13 12.40 -15.27
N ARG A 51 -0.90 13.02 -16.42
CA ARG A 51 -1.56 12.61 -17.66
C ARG A 51 -1.29 11.14 -17.98
N PRO A 52 -2.24 10.47 -18.65
CA PRO A 52 -2.06 9.09 -19.07
C PRO A 52 -0.96 9.00 -20.13
N ASP A 53 -0.21 7.90 -20.10
CA ASP A 53 0.62 7.50 -21.23
C ASP A 53 -0.21 6.86 -22.36
N ASP A 54 0.45 6.45 -23.43
CA ASP A 54 -0.18 5.79 -24.59
C ASP A 54 -0.85 4.44 -24.23
N SER A 55 -0.57 3.90 -23.04
CA SER A 55 -1.16 2.67 -22.52
C SER A 55 -2.36 2.93 -21.58
N GLY A 56 -2.70 4.19 -21.33
CA GLY A 56 -3.79 4.58 -20.44
C GLY A 56 -3.45 4.52 -18.94
N TRP A 57 -2.16 4.49 -18.61
CA TRP A 57 -1.68 4.50 -17.22
C TRP A 57 -1.19 5.88 -16.81
N HIS A 58 -1.68 6.34 -15.66
CA HIS A 58 -1.30 7.60 -15.03
C HIS A 58 -0.21 7.32 -13.99
N ALA A 59 0.89 8.07 -14.05
CA ALA A 59 1.87 8.06 -12.96
C ALA A 59 1.27 8.76 -11.73
N VAL A 60 1.44 8.19 -10.53
CA VAL A 60 0.99 8.85 -9.31
C VAL A 60 2.01 9.93 -8.95
N LEU A 61 1.56 11.17 -8.84
CA LEU A 61 2.40 12.35 -8.65
C LEU A 61 2.54 12.74 -7.18
N ALA A 62 2.16 11.86 -6.25
CA ALA A 62 2.07 12.10 -4.81
C ALA A 62 3.08 13.16 -4.33
N ARG A 63 2.61 14.41 -4.16
CA ARG A 63 3.38 15.45 -3.47
C ARG A 63 3.35 15.10 -2.00
N ASP A 64 4.42 14.49 -1.48
CA ASP A 64 4.73 14.39 -0.03
C ASP A 64 3.49 14.50 0.87
N ALA A 65 2.46 13.71 0.55
CA ALA A 65 1.20 13.77 1.23
C ALA A 65 1.43 12.84 2.38
N GLU A 66 2.12 13.36 3.40
CA GLU A 66 2.07 12.94 4.78
C GLU A 66 0.68 12.37 5.00
N VAL A 67 0.58 11.04 4.90
CA VAL A 67 -0.71 10.34 4.94
C VAL A 67 -1.27 10.72 6.29
N PRO A 68 -2.35 11.54 6.35
CA PRO A 68 -2.85 11.91 7.66
C PRO A 68 -3.30 10.59 8.28
N PRO A 69 -2.79 10.24 9.48
CA PRO A 69 -3.28 9.06 10.18
C PRO A 69 -4.81 9.14 10.25
N PRO A 70 -5.50 7.98 10.28
CA PRO A 70 -6.96 7.96 10.29
C PRO A 70 -7.46 8.96 11.32
N ALA A 71 -8.37 9.84 10.89
CA ALA A 71 -8.88 10.93 11.72
C ALA A 71 -9.38 10.36 13.05
N GLU A 72 -8.61 10.59 14.12
CA GLU A 72 -9.15 10.52 15.46
C GLU A 72 -10.10 11.73 15.61
N PRO A 73 -11.28 11.53 16.21
CA PRO A 73 -12.25 12.60 16.37
C PRO A 73 -11.68 13.71 17.26
N ASP A 74 -11.84 14.94 16.80
CA ASP A 74 -11.75 16.22 17.53
C ASP A 74 -10.43 16.55 18.25
N GLY A 75 -9.57 17.23 17.49
CA GLY A 75 -8.99 18.53 17.82
C GLY A 75 -8.44 18.73 19.24
N LEU A 76 -7.17 18.36 19.47
CA LEU A 76 -6.22 19.06 20.38
C LEU A 76 -4.79 18.48 20.41
N ALA A 77 -4.35 17.69 19.41
CA ALA A 77 -3.12 16.89 19.53
C ALA A 77 -2.04 17.09 18.43
N ALA A 78 -1.98 18.26 17.78
CA ALA A 78 -0.94 18.52 16.77
C ALA A 78 0.49 18.61 17.33
N ALA A 79 0.67 18.75 18.65
CA ALA A 79 1.99 18.78 19.31
C ALA A 79 2.46 17.39 19.79
N ASP A 80 1.56 16.42 19.91
CA ASP A 80 1.87 15.13 20.53
C ASP A 80 2.43 14.10 19.54
N TRP A 81 2.20 14.26 18.23
CA TRP A 81 2.59 13.21 17.27
C TRP A 81 4.11 13.01 17.21
N ARG A 82 4.89 14.09 17.34
CA ARG A 82 6.37 14.01 17.38
C ARG A 82 6.85 13.30 18.62
N GLN A 83 6.30 13.65 19.77
CA GLN A 83 6.68 13.03 21.04
C GLN A 83 6.22 11.56 21.11
N ARG A 84 5.09 11.22 20.48
CA ARG A 84 4.64 9.83 20.30
C ARG A 84 5.51 9.06 19.30
N ALA A 85 5.97 9.71 18.22
CA ALA A 85 6.87 9.11 17.24
C ALA A 85 8.25 8.82 17.86
N GLU A 86 8.85 9.79 18.56
CA GLU A 86 10.09 9.58 19.32
C GLU A 86 9.92 8.53 20.42
N ALA A 87 8.79 8.51 21.14
CA ALA A 87 8.52 7.48 22.13
C ALA A 87 8.28 6.09 21.51
N ALA A 88 7.75 6.01 20.29
CA ALA A 88 7.60 4.77 19.53
C ALA A 88 8.96 4.27 19.00
N GLU A 89 9.81 5.17 18.51
CA GLU A 89 11.20 4.89 18.11
C GLU A 89 12.04 4.43 19.31
N ALA A 90 11.91 5.09 20.46
CA ALA A 90 12.57 4.67 21.70
C ALA A 90 12.06 3.30 22.19
N ARG A 91 10.76 3.01 22.05
CA ARG A 91 10.18 1.68 22.30
C ARG A 91 10.60 0.63 21.26
N LEU A 92 10.94 1.05 20.04
CA LEU A 92 11.47 0.18 18.99
C LEU A 92 12.91 -0.19 19.29
N ALA A 93 13.73 0.75 19.75
CA ALA A 93 15.10 0.53 20.22
C ALA A 93 15.19 -0.30 21.52
N ALA A 94 14.15 -0.29 22.35
CA ALA A 94 14.11 -1.02 23.63
C ALA A 94 13.63 -2.49 23.52
N GLY A 95 13.10 -2.92 22.39
CA GLY A 95 12.78 -4.32 22.14
C GLY A 95 13.96 -5.00 21.43
N THR A 96 14.30 -6.24 21.80
CA THR A 96 15.25 -7.06 21.05
C THR A 96 14.80 -7.09 19.59
N GLN A 97 15.57 -6.42 18.72
CA GLN A 97 15.29 -6.21 17.31
C GLN A 97 14.94 -7.54 16.61
N ASP A 98 15.55 -8.61 17.11
CA ASP A 98 15.36 -10.01 16.74
C ASP A 98 13.92 -10.52 16.89
N GLU A 99 13.19 -10.17 17.96
CA GLU A 99 11.83 -10.72 18.16
C GLU A 99 10.81 -10.19 17.15
N LYS A 100 10.96 -8.92 16.76
CA LYS A 100 10.11 -8.27 15.74
C LYS A 100 10.47 -8.77 14.36
N PHE A 101 11.76 -8.95 14.09
CA PHE A 101 12.26 -9.50 12.85
C PHE A 101 11.84 -10.98 12.67
N ASP A 102 11.90 -11.78 13.72
CA ASP A 102 11.41 -13.17 13.75
C ASP A 102 9.90 -13.26 13.55
N ARG A 103 9.14 -12.28 14.05
CA ARG A 103 7.70 -12.20 13.82
C ARG A 103 7.40 -11.87 12.36
N LEU A 104 8.16 -10.95 11.77
CA LEU A 104 8.05 -10.60 10.36
C LEU A 104 8.39 -11.79 9.46
N LYS A 105 9.51 -12.46 9.72
CA LYS A 105 9.94 -13.69 9.04
C LYS A 105 8.87 -14.77 9.03
N ARG A 106 8.30 -15.07 10.19
CA ARG A 106 7.23 -16.07 10.33
C ARG A 106 5.99 -15.72 9.53
N ARG A 107 5.64 -14.43 9.47
CA ARG A 107 4.48 -13.96 8.71
C ARG A 107 4.71 -14.04 7.20
N LEU A 108 5.89 -13.62 6.73
CA LEU A 108 6.28 -13.74 5.32
C LEU A 108 6.33 -15.19 4.87
N ALA A 109 6.91 -16.08 5.67
CA ALA A 109 6.88 -17.52 5.42
C ALA A 109 5.44 -18.04 5.34
N ARG A 110 4.54 -17.63 6.23
CA ARG A 110 3.16 -18.09 6.17
C ARG A 110 2.41 -17.60 4.93
N GLU A 111 2.52 -16.32 4.59
CA GLU A 111 1.72 -15.72 3.51
C GLU A 111 2.23 -16.06 2.11
N PHE A 112 3.53 -16.31 1.94
CA PHE A 112 4.17 -16.44 0.63
C PHE A 112 4.83 -17.79 0.36
N HIS A 113 4.87 -18.72 1.33
CA HIS A 113 5.48 -20.03 1.07
C HIS A 113 4.71 -20.80 -0.03
N PRO A 114 5.41 -21.40 -1.00
CA PRO A 114 4.80 -22.04 -2.16
C PRO A 114 3.89 -23.22 -1.78
N ASP A 115 4.11 -23.86 -0.63
CA ASP A 115 3.25 -24.96 -0.14
C ASP A 115 1.92 -24.50 0.47
N GLN A 116 1.73 -23.19 0.71
CA GLN A 116 0.44 -22.63 1.16
C GLN A 116 -0.40 -22.09 0.00
N ALA A 117 0.06 -22.25 -1.25
CA ALA A 117 -0.66 -21.81 -2.43
C ALA A 117 -1.88 -22.71 -2.75
N ALA A 118 -2.92 -22.10 -3.32
CA ALA A 118 -4.03 -22.85 -3.93
C ALA A 118 -3.49 -23.68 -5.12
N PRO A 119 -4.15 -24.78 -5.52
CA PRO A 119 -3.59 -25.79 -6.44
C PRO A 119 -3.42 -25.32 -7.89
N SER A 120 -3.50 -24.02 -8.20
CA SER A 120 -3.21 -23.52 -9.55
C SER A 120 -1.69 -23.45 -9.77
N GLU A 121 -1.21 -24.04 -10.86
CA GLU A 121 0.22 -24.10 -11.20
C GLU A 121 0.83 -22.71 -11.39
N ILE A 122 0.05 -21.74 -11.88
CA ILE A 122 0.52 -20.36 -12.13
C ILE A 122 0.72 -19.59 -10.82
N ASP A 123 -0.19 -19.67 -9.86
CA ASP A 123 -0.02 -18.98 -8.56
C ASP A 123 1.17 -19.56 -7.79
N ARG A 124 1.41 -20.87 -7.91
CA ARG A 124 2.56 -21.52 -7.27
C ARG A 124 3.89 -21.00 -7.81
N VAL A 125 4.01 -20.88 -9.14
CA VAL A 125 5.23 -20.36 -9.78
C VAL A 125 5.48 -18.90 -9.42
N VAL A 126 4.44 -18.06 -9.44
CA VAL A 126 4.58 -16.64 -9.08
C VAL A 126 4.97 -16.50 -7.60
N ARG A 127 4.33 -17.25 -6.71
CA ARG A 127 4.66 -17.25 -5.27
C ARG A 127 6.08 -17.75 -5.02
N GLU A 128 6.55 -18.78 -5.74
CA GLU A 128 7.91 -19.28 -5.59
C GLU A 128 8.96 -18.23 -5.99
N VAL A 129 8.75 -17.51 -7.10
CA VAL A 129 9.65 -16.43 -7.54
C VAL A 129 9.66 -15.29 -6.54
N VAL A 130 8.48 -14.85 -6.08
CA VAL A 130 8.33 -13.77 -5.10
C VAL A 130 8.95 -14.17 -3.76
N PHE A 131 8.67 -15.38 -3.29
CA PHE A 131 9.21 -15.91 -2.04
C PHE A 131 10.73 -15.97 -2.07
N ARG A 132 11.33 -16.51 -3.14
CA ARG A 132 12.80 -16.58 -3.29
C ARG A 132 13.44 -15.19 -3.22
N ARG A 133 12.86 -14.20 -3.92
CA ARG A 133 13.41 -12.83 -3.94
C ARG A 133 13.27 -12.14 -2.58
N LEU A 134 12.10 -12.23 -1.96
CA LEU A 134 11.85 -11.67 -0.62
C LEU A 134 12.74 -12.32 0.43
N TRP A 135 12.92 -13.65 0.35
CA TRP A 135 13.74 -14.37 1.31
C TRP A 135 15.22 -13.98 1.24
N GLN A 136 15.75 -13.71 0.04
CA GLN A 136 17.11 -13.17 -0.10
C GLN A 136 17.27 -11.84 0.64
N ILE A 137 16.34 -10.91 0.48
CA ILE A 137 16.38 -9.60 1.16
C ILE A 137 16.31 -9.79 2.68
N VAL A 138 15.46 -10.69 3.14
CA VAL A 138 15.37 -11.04 4.57
C VAL A 138 16.69 -11.60 5.09
N GLN A 139 17.40 -12.45 4.33
CA GLN A 139 18.70 -12.97 4.74
C GLN A 139 19.80 -11.89 4.69
N GLU A 140 19.76 -10.97 3.72
CA GLU A 140 20.69 -9.84 3.68
C GLU A 140 20.55 -8.95 4.92
N VAL A 141 19.31 -8.68 5.37
CA VAL A 141 19.06 -7.91 6.60
C VAL A 141 19.46 -8.66 7.87
N GLU A 142 19.36 -10.00 7.90
CA GLU A 142 19.80 -10.80 9.06
C GLU A 142 21.33 -10.84 9.20
N ASN A 143 22.04 -10.85 8.08
CA ASN A 143 23.50 -11.00 8.05
C ASN A 143 24.24 -9.65 8.07
N ALA A 144 23.54 -8.53 8.02
CA ALA A 144 24.08 -7.16 8.06
C ALA A 144 24.23 -6.65 9.48
#